data_AF-A0A2I0CRZ7-F1
#
_entry.id   AF-A0A2I0CRZ7-F1
#
_cell.length_a   1.000
_cell.length_b   1.000
_cell.length_c   1.000
_cell.angle_alpha   90.00
_cell.angle_beta   90.00
_cell.angle_gamma   90.00
#
_symmetry.space_group_name_H-M   'P 1'
#
loop_
_entity.id
_entity.type
_entity.pdbx_description
1 polymer ?
#
loop_
_entity_poly.entity_id
_entity_poly.type
_entity_poly.pdbx_seq_one_letter_code
_entity_poly.pdbx_strand_id
1 'polypeptide(L)'
;MRIWAFDENRASFVEASPEQMTADPAGCYIIRRGDDVFVTEYGQERPMPERLTVAGVPFDREQFEGTHPLPLRAEMARDGQWAREQLRLRDQGEVSLPLELPIWVTKTPLSIEDMNEIAAAGWAGKLGDSEGKA
;
A
#
# COMPACT_ATOMS: atom_id res chain seq x y z
N MET A 1 -19.90 -7.85 -9.65
CA MET A 1 -20.14 -6.43 -9.97
C MET A 1 -20.67 -5.75 -8.73
N ARG A 2 -20.10 -4.61 -8.32
CA ARG A 2 -20.66 -3.77 -7.24
C ARG A 2 -21.02 -2.41 -7.81
N ILE A 3 -22.08 -1.80 -7.29
CA ILE A 3 -22.58 -0.50 -7.73
C ILE A 3 -22.75 0.37 -6.49
N TRP A 4 -22.33 1.63 -6.61
CA TRP A 4 -22.61 2.66 -5.62
C TRP A 4 -23.32 3.83 -6.28
N ALA A 5 -24.33 4.39 -5.61
CA ALA A 5 -25.00 5.61 -6.01
C ALA A 5 -24.53 6.77 -5.13
N PHE A 6 -24.40 7.96 -5.72
CA PHE A 6 -24.13 9.16 -4.94
C PHE A 6 -25.38 9.57 -4.16
N ASP A 7 -25.29 9.58 -2.83
CA ASP A 7 -26.33 10.11 -1.94
C ASP A 7 -26.04 11.59 -1.69
N GLU A 8 -26.85 12.47 -2.28
CA GLU A 8 -26.74 13.92 -2.13
C GLU A 8 -26.88 14.38 -0.67
N ASN A 9 -27.67 13.68 0.16
CA ASN A 9 -27.87 14.07 1.56
C ASN A 9 -26.64 13.78 2.41
N ARG A 10 -25.87 12.76 2.05
CA ARG A 10 -24.66 12.34 2.75
C ARG A 10 -23.38 12.84 2.10
N ALA A 11 -23.49 13.40 0.89
CA ALA A 11 -22.38 13.73 0.01
C ALA A 11 -21.38 12.55 -0.07
N SER A 12 -21.90 11.34 -0.26
CA SER A 12 -21.11 10.11 -0.23
C SER A 12 -21.72 9.02 -1.11
N PHE A 13 -20.90 8.07 -1.53
CA PHE A 13 -21.33 6.93 -2.32
C PHE A 13 -21.82 5.80 -1.41
N VAL A 14 -23.07 5.38 -1.61
CA VAL A 14 -23.71 4.28 -0.88
C VAL A 14 -23.97 3.10 -1.82
N GLU A 15 -23.88 1.88 -1.30
CA GLU A 15 -24.14 0.67 -2.10
C GLU A 15 -25.56 0.72 -2.67
N ALA A 16 -25.68 0.48 -3.97
CA ALA A 16 -26.92 0.61 -4.72
C ALA A 16 -27.20 -0.63 -5.56
N SER A 17 -28.47 -0.88 -5.88
CA SER A 17 -28.86 -1.99 -6.74
C SER A 17 -28.83 -1.57 -8.22
N PRO A 18 -28.64 -2.53 -9.15
CA PRO A 18 -28.76 -2.26 -10.60
C PRO A 18 -30.14 -1.73 -11.00
N GLU A 19 -31.18 -2.11 -10.26
CA GLU A 19 -32.56 -1.64 -10.46
C GLU A 19 -32.66 -0.14 -10.22
N GLN A 20 -31.99 0.36 -9.18
CA GLN A 20 -31.96 1.78 -8.85
C GLN A 20 -31.25 2.60 -9.94
N MET A 21 -30.17 2.07 -10.51
CA MET A 21 -29.47 2.68 -11.66
C MET A 21 -30.33 2.69 -12.93
N THR A 22 -31.20 1.70 -13.11
CA THR A 22 -32.12 1.65 -14.25
C THR A 22 -33.30 2.62 -14.09
N ALA A 23 -33.77 2.80 -12.86
CA ALA A 23 -34.85 3.73 -12.54
C ALA A 23 -34.42 5.20 -12.64
N ASP A 24 -33.15 5.50 -12.35
CA ASP A 24 -32.56 6.84 -12.50
C ASP A 24 -31.24 6.77 -13.30
N PRO A 25 -31.30 6.79 -14.63
CA PRO A 25 -30.11 6.77 -15.47
C PRO A 25 -29.33 8.10 -15.47
N ALA A 26 -29.91 9.17 -14.91
CA ALA A 26 -29.27 10.49 -14.86
C ALA A 26 -28.37 10.66 -13.63
N GLY A 27 -28.55 9.82 -12.60
CA GLY A 27 -27.75 9.84 -11.38
C GLY A 27 -26.25 9.56 -11.60
N CYS A 28 -25.45 9.87 -10.59
CA CYS A 28 -24.03 9.56 -10.55
C CYS A 28 -23.80 8.22 -9.84
N TYR A 29 -23.19 7.27 -10.57
CA TYR A 29 -22.92 5.92 -10.08
C TYR A 29 -21.46 5.55 -10.24
N ILE A 30 -20.94 4.76 -9.32
CA ILE A 30 -19.66 4.07 -9.47
C ILE A 30 -19.93 2.58 -9.64
N ILE A 31 -19.30 1.96 -10.63
CA ILE A 31 -19.50 0.56 -11.00
C ILE A 31 -18.15 -0.14 -10.98
N ARG A 32 -18.02 -1.15 -10.12
CA ARG A 32 -16.85 -2.04 -10.13
C ARG A 32 -17.16 -3.33 -10.89
N ARG A 33 -16.36 -3.61 -11.91
CA ARG A 33 -16.40 -4.84 -12.72
C ARG A 33 -15.04 -5.53 -12.63
N GLY A 34 -14.92 -6.53 -11.77
CA GLY A 34 -13.61 -7.15 -11.50
C GLY A 34 -12.68 -6.17 -10.79
N ASP A 35 -11.53 -5.88 -11.39
CA ASP A 35 -10.54 -4.92 -10.89
C ASP A 35 -10.73 -3.51 -11.49
N ASP A 36 -11.57 -3.39 -12.51
CA ASP A 36 -11.86 -2.11 -13.14
C ASP A 36 -12.99 -1.38 -12.43
N VAL A 37 -12.79 -0.07 -12.26
CA VAL A 37 -13.77 0.86 -11.69
C VAL A 37 -14.17 1.89 -12.74
N PHE A 38 -15.47 2.00 -12.96
CA PHE A 38 -16.10 2.93 -13.89
C PHE A 38 -16.98 3.90 -13.12
N VAL A 39 -17.13 5.11 -13.65
CA VAL A 39 -18.10 6.09 -13.19
C VAL A 39 -19.11 6.31 -14.31
N THR A 40 -20.39 6.34 -13.94
CA THR A 40 -21.51 6.70 -14.82
C THR A 40 -22.09 8.03 -14.35
N GLU A 41 -22.06 9.04 -15.21
CA GLU A 41 -22.61 10.38 -14.95
C GLU A 41 -23.50 10.75 -16.15
N TYR A 42 -24.77 11.12 -15.92
CA TYR A 42 -25.73 11.45 -16.99
C TYR A 42 -25.85 10.34 -18.07
N GLY A 43 -25.81 9.07 -17.65
CA GLY A 43 -25.87 7.92 -18.55
C GLY A 43 -24.62 7.71 -19.42
N GLN A 44 -23.53 8.45 -19.18
CA GLN A 44 -22.24 8.24 -19.83
C GLN A 44 -21.30 7.46 -18.90
N GLU A 45 -20.89 6.28 -19.34
CA GLU A 45 -19.92 5.46 -18.63
C GLU A 45 -18.50 5.81 -19.08
N ARG A 46 -17.61 6.06 -18.11
CA ARG A 46 -16.19 6.30 -18.34
C ARG A 46 -15.34 5.61 -17.26
N PRO A 47 -14.08 5.27 -17.54
CA PRO A 47 -13.18 4.77 -16.50
C PRO A 47 -13.02 5.82 -15.39
N MET A 48 -13.03 5.37 -14.13
CA MET A 48 -12.87 6.28 -13.00
C MET A 48 -11.44 6.84 -12.98
N PRO A 49 -11.27 8.18 -12.91
CA PRO A 49 -9.95 8.78 -12.69
C PRO A 49 -9.44 8.45 -11.28
N GLU A 50 -8.14 8.62 -11.02
CA GLU A 50 -7.55 8.40 -9.68
C GLU A 50 -8.29 9.18 -8.57
N ARG A 51 -8.72 10.40 -8.89
CA ARG A 51 -9.55 11.23 -8.03
C ARG A 51 -10.73 11.80 -8.82
N LEU A 52 -11.93 11.52 -8.35
CA LEU A 52 -13.19 12.02 -8.88
C LEU A 52 -13.72 13.10 -7.92
N THR A 53 -14.24 14.23 -8.43
CA THR A 53 -14.90 15.23 -7.58
C THR A 53 -16.37 15.30 -7.95
N VAL A 54 -17.26 14.99 -7.00
CA VAL A 54 -18.72 15.03 -7.18
C VAL A 54 -19.31 16.00 -6.17
N ALA A 55 -20.12 16.96 -6.64
CA ALA A 55 -20.69 18.02 -5.80
C ALA A 55 -19.65 18.77 -4.92
N GLY A 56 -18.41 18.89 -5.40
CA GLY A 56 -17.30 19.53 -4.66
C GLY A 56 -16.59 18.62 -3.64
N VAL A 57 -16.99 17.35 -3.52
CA VAL A 57 -16.34 16.37 -2.64
C VAL A 57 -15.42 15.45 -3.43
N PRO A 58 -14.13 15.34 -3.06
CA PRO A 58 -13.19 14.43 -3.72
C PRO A 58 -13.36 12.99 -3.22
N PHE A 59 -13.31 12.05 -4.15
CA PHE A 59 -13.33 10.61 -3.93
C PHE A 59 -12.15 9.97 -4.66
N ASP A 60 -11.34 9.21 -3.94
CA ASP A 60 -10.21 8.50 -4.52
C ASP A 60 -10.66 7.13 -5.03
N ARG A 61 -10.11 6.72 -6.18
CA ARG A 61 -10.44 5.47 -6.86
C ARG A 61 -10.16 4.23 -5.99
N GLU A 62 -9.11 4.28 -5.18
CA GLU A 62 -8.71 3.22 -4.24
C GLU A 62 -9.84 2.83 -3.27
N GLN A 63 -10.76 3.76 -2.96
CA GLN A 63 -11.92 3.51 -2.11
C GLN A 63 -12.88 2.48 -2.73
N PHE A 64 -12.88 2.34 -4.06
CA PHE A 64 -13.80 1.50 -4.83
C PHE A 64 -13.13 0.29 -5.48
N GLU A 65 -11.80 0.29 -5.66
CA GLU A 65 -11.02 -0.84 -6.19
C GLU A 65 -11.01 -2.05 -5.24
N GLY A 66 -11.39 -1.84 -3.98
CA GLY A 66 -11.49 -2.87 -2.96
C GLY A 66 -10.18 -3.06 -2.22
N THR A 67 -10.31 -3.18 -0.90
CA THR A 67 -9.21 -3.45 0.02
C THR A 67 -8.45 -4.71 -0.38
N HIS A 68 -7.13 -4.68 -0.22
CA HIS A 68 -6.20 -5.81 -0.28
C HIS A 68 -6.90 -7.15 0.06
N PRO A 69 -6.66 -8.23 -0.71
CA PRO A 69 -7.38 -9.51 -0.59
C PRO A 69 -7.29 -10.15 0.81
N LEU A 70 -6.45 -9.62 1.70
CA LEU A 70 -6.47 -9.91 3.12
C LEU A 70 -6.43 -8.58 3.91
N PRO A 71 -7.22 -8.44 4.99
CA PRO A 71 -6.92 -7.40 5.97
C PRO A 71 -5.47 -7.59 6.44
N LEU A 72 -4.73 -6.49 6.67
CA LEU A 72 -3.31 -6.51 7.05
C LEU A 72 -2.98 -7.54 8.15
N ARG A 73 -3.88 -7.74 9.11
CA ARG A 73 -3.74 -8.76 10.17
C ARG A 73 -3.70 -10.20 9.62
N ALA A 74 -4.49 -10.52 8.61
CA ALA A 74 -4.51 -11.83 7.98
C ALA A 74 -3.30 -12.05 7.05
N GLU A 75 -2.80 -10.98 6.43
CA GLU A 75 -1.52 -11.01 5.69
C GLU A 75 -0.34 -11.27 6.63
N MET A 76 -0.21 -10.47 7.69
CA MET A 76 0.81 -10.65 8.73
C MET A 76 0.73 -12.03 9.42
N ALA A 77 -0.48 -12.57 9.60
CA ALA A 77 -0.65 -13.90 10.17
C ALA A 77 -0.13 -14.99 9.23
N ARG A 78 -0.34 -14.85 7.92
CA ARG A 78 0.19 -15.76 6.90
C ARG A 78 1.71 -15.68 6.86
N ASP A 79 2.29 -14.48 6.85
CA ASP A 79 3.74 -14.29 6.85
C ASP A 79 4.38 -14.83 8.12
N GLY A 80 3.74 -14.60 9.28
CA GLY A 80 4.18 -15.16 10.55
C GLY A 80 4.06 -16.68 10.63
N GLN A 81 3.11 -17.30 9.91
CA GLN A 81 3.05 -18.77 9.77
C GLN A 81 4.18 -19.27 8.88
N TRP A 82 4.44 -18.61 7.76
CA TRP A 82 5.54 -18.95 6.85
C TRP A 82 6.89 -18.87 7.55
N ALA A 83 7.17 -17.80 8.30
CA ALA A 83 8.42 -17.63 9.03
C ALA A 83 8.63 -18.71 10.12
N ARG A 84 7.56 -19.12 10.81
CA ARG A 84 7.62 -20.20 11.81
C ARG A 84 7.89 -21.56 11.17
N GLU A 85 7.33 -21.82 10.00
CA GLU A 85 7.58 -23.05 9.25
C GLU A 85 9.04 -23.14 8.78
N GLN A 86 9.61 -22.03 8.27
CA GLN A 86 11.02 -21.98 7.91
C GLN A 86 11.95 -22.26 9.11
N LEU A 87 11.63 -21.71 10.28
CA LEU A 87 12.39 -21.97 11.52
C LEU A 87 12.25 -23.42 11.97
N ARG A 88 11.05 -24.00 11.88
CA ARG A 88 10.79 -25.40 12.23
C ARG A 88 11.60 -26.35 11.34
N LEU A 89 11.63 -26.10 10.02
CA LEU A 89 12.41 -26.88 9.06
C LEU A 89 13.93 -26.78 9.32
N ARG A 90 14.41 -25.63 9.81
CA ARG A 90 15.81 -25.44 10.23
C ARG A 90 16.15 -26.24 11.48
N ASP A 91 15.31 -26.21 12.51
CA ASP A 91 15.52 -26.95 13.76
C ASP A 91 15.46 -28.47 13.56
N GLN A 92 14.80 -28.92 12.48
CA GLN A 92 14.70 -30.32 12.06
C GLN A 92 15.84 -30.77 11.12
N GLY A 93 16.76 -29.87 10.74
CA GLY A 93 17.97 -30.21 10.00
C GLY A 93 17.78 -30.52 8.50
N GLU A 94 16.62 -30.21 7.91
CA GLU A 94 16.28 -30.65 6.54
C GLU A 94 16.49 -29.61 5.43
N VAL A 95 16.98 -28.41 5.71
CA VAL A 95 17.24 -27.39 4.66
C VAL A 95 18.71 -26.99 4.62
N SER A 96 19.45 -27.58 3.68
CA SER A 96 20.67 -26.99 3.11
C SER A 96 20.33 -26.34 1.79
N LEU A 97 19.99 -25.05 1.78
CA LEU A 97 20.27 -24.16 0.66
C LEU A 97 20.50 -22.72 1.15
N PRO A 98 21.41 -21.97 0.50
CA PRO A 98 21.90 -20.70 0.97
C PRO A 98 20.90 -19.60 0.60
N LEU A 99 20.22 -19.05 1.59
CA LEU A 99 19.63 -17.73 1.42
C LEU A 99 20.81 -16.75 1.43
N GLU A 100 21.18 -16.25 0.25
CA GLU A 100 21.85 -14.96 0.19
C GLU A 100 20.89 -13.93 0.80
N LEU A 101 21.05 -13.72 2.10
CA LEU A 101 20.34 -12.72 2.84
C LEU A 101 20.70 -11.35 2.25
N PRO A 102 19.73 -10.44 2.09
CA PRO A 102 20.07 -9.10 1.66
C PRO A 102 21.05 -8.48 2.67
N ILE A 103 22.06 -7.77 2.14
CA ILE A 103 23.29 -7.29 2.82
C ILE A 103 23.04 -6.57 4.16
N TRP A 104 21.84 -6.03 4.40
CA TRP A 104 21.47 -5.38 5.65
C TRP A 104 21.16 -6.34 6.81
N VAL A 105 20.98 -7.64 6.55
CA VAL A 105 20.74 -8.69 7.57
C VAL A 105 22.06 -9.30 8.08
N THR A 106 23.16 -9.14 7.36
CA THR A 106 24.49 -9.64 7.77
C THR A 106 25.42 -8.50 8.18
N LYS A 107 24.97 -7.58 9.03
CA LYS A 107 25.92 -6.86 9.87
C LYS A 107 26.08 -7.68 11.14
N THR A 108 27.23 -8.35 11.23
CA THR A 108 27.80 -8.84 12.48
C THR A 108 27.49 -7.84 13.60
N PRO A 109 27.02 -8.29 14.78
CA PRO A 109 26.89 -7.39 15.91
C PRO A 109 28.27 -6.78 16.16
N LEU A 110 28.41 -5.48 15.93
CA LEU A 110 29.63 -4.74 16.25
C LEU A 110 29.92 -5.01 17.73
N SER A 111 31.15 -5.44 18.02
CA SER A 111 31.55 -5.64 19.40
C SER A 111 31.56 -4.29 20.11
N ILE A 112 31.45 -4.30 21.44
CA ILE A 112 31.54 -3.09 22.26
C ILE A 112 32.89 -2.35 22.02
N GLU A 113 33.93 -3.09 21.62
CA GLU A 113 35.24 -2.53 21.27
C GLU A 113 35.19 -1.75 19.95
N ASP A 114 34.50 -2.26 18.92
CA ASP A 114 34.29 -1.55 17.64
C ASP A 114 33.44 -0.27 17.84
N MET A 115 32.45 -0.31 18.73
CA MET A 115 31.64 0.86 19.08
C MET A 115 32.46 1.96 19.76
N ASN A 116 33.39 1.60 20.63
CA ASN A 116 34.27 2.57 21.30
C ASN A 116 35.29 3.17 20.33
N GLU A 117 35.76 2.41 19.34
CA GLU A 117 36.67 2.91 18.30
C GLU A 117 35.97 3.95 17.39
N ILE A 118 34.70 3.73 17.05
CA ILE A 118 33.86 4.68 16.31
C ILE A 118 33.56 5.94 17.15
N ALA A 119 33.32 5.78 18.46
CA ALA A 119 33.12 6.92 19.37
C ALA A 119 34.40 7.74 19.58
N ALA A 120 35.57 7.11 19.52
CA ALA A 120 36.88 7.76 19.60
C ALA A 120 37.29 8.46 18.29
N ALA A 121 36.76 8.01 17.13
CA ALA A 121 36.95 8.62 15.81
C ALA A 121 36.09 9.89 15.63
N GLY A 122 36.16 10.78 16.63
CA GLY A 122 35.37 11.98 16.83
C GLY A 122 34.90 12.71 15.58
N TRP A 123 33.72 13.30 15.71
CA TRP A 123 33.06 14.23 14.81
C TRP A 123 33.96 15.42 14.43
N ALA A 124 34.97 15.19 13.60
CA ALA A 124 35.73 16.21 12.90
C ALA A 124 34.96 16.55 11.62
N GLY A 125 33.86 17.29 11.80
CA GLY A 125 33.29 18.05 10.70
C GLY A 125 34.36 18.99 10.16
N LYS A 126 35.02 18.58 9.07
CA LYS A 126 35.91 19.43 8.29
C LYS A 126 35.03 20.35 7.44
N LEU A 127 34.50 21.41 8.06
CA LEU A 127 34.21 22.66 7.37
C LEU A 127 35.57 23.22 6.93
N GLY A 128 35.94 22.97 5.68
CA GLY A 128 37.17 23.45 5.07
C GLY A 128 36.88 24.11 3.73
N ASP A 129 36.75 25.44 3.79
CA ASP A 129 37.11 26.45 2.79
C ASP A 129 36.93 26.12 1.31
N SER A 130 35.88 26.71 0.72
CA SER A 130 35.84 27.03 -0.71
C SER A 130 36.45 28.41 -0.93
N GLU A 131 37.78 28.49 -1.07
CA GLU A 131 38.48 29.59 -1.74
C GLU A 131 39.08 29.10 -3.07
N GLY A 132 38.55 29.64 -4.18
CA GLY A 132 39.33 30.28 -5.24
C GLY A 132 40.31 29.51 -6.14
N LYS A 133 39.99 29.57 -7.44
CA LYS A 133 40.84 29.66 -8.65
C LYS A 133 41.36 28.38 -9.34
N ALA A 134 40.88 28.19 -10.57
CA ALA A 134 41.69 28.42 -11.78
C ALA A 134 40.79 29.04 -12.86
#